data_AF-A0A2E6S7X4-F1
#
_entry.id   AF-A0A2E6S7X4-F1
#
_cell.length_a   1.000
_cell.length_b   1.000
_cell.length_c   1.000
_cell.angle_alpha   90.00
_cell.angle_beta   90.00
_cell.angle_gamma   90.00
#
_symmetry.space_group_name_H-M   'P 1'
#
loop_
_entity.id
_entity.type
_entity.pdbx_description
1 polymer ?
#
loop_
_entity_poly.entity_id
_entity_poly.type
_entity_poly.pdbx_seq_one_letter_code
_entity_poly.pdbx_strand_id
1 'polypeptide(L)'
;MKTRVFTRGLLTCLVVWLVVLAAQGYFRELRSTVDTLEGVVQGEEFSDWSERESEPEGEEKRVRDQRIQAVVNSLARQEFNRDTKVRLGEIRSEFYSKLSRGEREVFVGLLLEGLEHSIGAFDQQPGDKRRKWIKQAMKAVRKELPEEVQAGYGILDAETEYERIGEAGLRAAMEEMGPDEFMEFLPLFEIAVELLQRMRIPQMEGLRGGS
;
A
#
# COMPACT_ATOMS: atom_id res chain seq x y z
N MET A 1 19.51 33.66 -37.25
CA MET A 1 18.98 33.54 -35.87
C MET A 1 17.65 32.77 -35.76
N LYS A 2 16.81 32.65 -36.81
CA LYS A 2 15.52 31.92 -36.76
C LYS A 2 15.61 30.39 -36.61
N THR A 3 16.66 29.75 -37.15
CA THR A 3 16.83 28.29 -37.10
C THR A 3 17.03 27.78 -35.67
N ARG A 4 17.86 28.44 -34.85
CA ARG A 4 18.14 28.00 -33.46
C ARG A 4 16.92 28.00 -32.54
N VAL A 5 15.94 28.89 -32.79
CA VAL A 5 14.70 28.96 -32.00
C VAL A 5 13.74 27.84 -32.39
N PHE A 6 13.62 27.57 -33.70
CA PHE A 6 12.83 26.45 -34.21
C PHE A 6 13.38 25.09 -33.77
N THR A 7 14.72 24.89 -33.80
CA THR A 7 15.33 23.64 -33.34
C THR A 7 15.13 23.42 -31.83
N ARG A 8 15.17 24.49 -31.02
CA ARG A 8 14.89 24.41 -29.59
C ARG A 8 13.43 24.07 -29.29
N GLY A 9 12.48 24.69 -30.01
CA GLY A 9 11.05 24.37 -29.86
C GLY A 9 10.72 22.92 -30.23
N LEU A 10 11.33 22.41 -31.32
CA LEU A 10 11.19 21.01 -31.73
C LEU A 10 11.78 20.04 -30.70
N LEU A 11 12.96 20.37 -30.15
CA LEU A 11 13.61 19.56 -29.12
C LEU A 11 12.79 19.50 -27.83
N THR A 12 12.23 20.63 -27.39
CA THR A 12 11.33 20.66 -26.23
C THR A 12 10.08 19.81 -26.46
N CYS A 13 9.47 19.88 -27.67
CA CYS A 13 8.33 19.02 -28.01
C CYS A 13 8.69 17.53 -27.95
N LEU A 14 9.87 17.13 -28.47
CA LEU A 14 10.32 15.74 -28.41
C LEU A 14 10.55 15.26 -26.98
N VAL A 15 11.15 16.09 -26.12
CA VAL A 15 11.37 15.75 -24.70
C VAL A 15 10.03 15.57 -23.98
N VAL A 16 9.06 16.46 -24.19
CA VAL A 16 7.72 16.33 -23.60
C VAL A 16 7.05 15.04 -24.08
N TRP A 17 7.16 14.71 -25.37
CA TRP A 17 6.62 13.46 -25.91
C TRP A 17 7.29 12.21 -25.34
N LEU A 18 8.61 12.23 -25.14
CA LEU A 18 9.32 11.11 -24.49
C LEU A 18 8.88 10.94 -23.03
N VAL A 19 8.66 12.03 -22.30
CA VAL A 19 8.13 11.99 -20.93
C VAL A 19 6.71 11.43 -20.91
N VAL A 20 5.84 11.85 -21.85
CA VAL A 20 4.48 11.32 -21.98
C VAL A 20 4.49 9.82 -22.31
N LEU A 21 5.34 9.38 -23.23
CA LEU A 21 5.46 7.96 -23.59
C LEU A 21 6.03 7.12 -22.45
N ALA A 22 7.02 7.65 -21.72
CA ALA A 22 7.56 6.99 -20.53
C ALA A 22 6.48 6.87 -19.43
N ALA A 23 5.70 7.92 -19.20
CA ALA A 23 4.57 7.89 -18.30
C ALA A 23 3.49 6.89 -18.76
N GLN A 24 3.14 6.89 -20.05
CA GLN A 24 2.17 5.93 -20.61
C GLN A 24 2.65 4.48 -20.52
N GLY A 25 3.93 4.21 -20.76
CA GLY A 25 4.54 2.89 -20.60
C GLY A 25 4.46 2.42 -19.14
N TYR A 26 4.83 3.30 -18.21
CA TYR A 26 4.72 3.06 -16.77
C TYR A 26 3.28 2.76 -16.34
N PHE A 27 2.30 3.57 -16.75
CA PHE A 27 0.88 3.32 -16.44
C PHE A 27 0.34 2.02 -17.06
N ARG A 28 0.85 1.61 -18.24
CA ARG A 28 0.43 0.37 -18.91
C ARG A 28 0.97 -0.88 -18.22
N GLU A 29 2.22 -0.85 -17.77
CA GLU A 29 2.84 -1.93 -16.99
C GLU A 29 2.13 -2.12 -15.64
N LEU A 30 1.74 -1.02 -15.00
CA LEU A 30 0.94 -1.04 -13.77
C LEU A 30 -0.44 -1.66 -13.97
N ARG A 31 -1.18 -1.24 -15.01
CA ARG A 31 -2.49 -1.81 -15.32
C ARG A 31 -2.41 -3.32 -15.60
N SER A 32 -1.37 -3.73 -16.33
CA SER A 32 -1.08 -5.15 -16.55
C SER A 32 -0.83 -5.90 -15.25
N THR A 33 -0.21 -5.28 -14.24
CA THR A 33 0.07 -5.91 -12.95
C THR A 33 -1.20 -6.08 -12.12
N VAL A 34 -2.10 -5.09 -12.12
CA VAL A 34 -3.43 -5.20 -11.47
C VAL A 34 -4.28 -6.29 -12.12
N ASP A 35 -4.36 -6.31 -13.45
CA ASP A 35 -5.17 -7.31 -14.17
C ASP A 35 -4.55 -8.72 -14.03
N THR A 36 -3.22 -8.83 -13.91
CA THR A 36 -2.54 -10.11 -13.60
C THR A 36 -2.82 -10.57 -12.17
N LEU A 37 -2.77 -9.65 -11.19
CA LEU A 37 -3.12 -9.93 -9.79
C LEU A 37 -4.56 -10.41 -9.67
N GLU A 38 -5.49 -9.71 -10.32
CA GLU A 38 -6.91 -10.09 -10.35
C GLU A 38 -7.10 -11.48 -10.98
N GLY A 39 -6.44 -11.76 -12.12
CA GLY A 39 -6.48 -13.09 -12.74
C GLY A 39 -5.87 -14.20 -11.86
N VAL A 40 -4.87 -13.87 -11.04
CA VAL A 40 -4.28 -14.79 -10.05
C VAL A 40 -5.25 -15.08 -8.90
N VAL A 41 -5.99 -14.08 -8.43
CA VAL A 41 -6.94 -14.20 -7.33
C VAL A 41 -8.25 -14.86 -7.78
N GLN A 42 -8.75 -14.52 -8.98
CA GLN A 42 -10.00 -15.04 -9.54
C GLN A 42 -9.83 -16.35 -10.32
N GLY A 43 -8.60 -16.70 -10.70
CA GLY A 43 -8.33 -17.94 -11.44
C GLY A 43 -8.66 -19.18 -10.61
N GLU A 44 -9.16 -20.23 -11.27
CA GLU A 44 -9.38 -21.57 -10.68
C GLU A 44 -8.11 -22.20 -10.08
N GLU A 45 -6.94 -21.61 -10.35
CA GLU A 45 -5.62 -22.10 -9.96
C GLU A 45 -5.28 -21.84 -8.48
N PHE A 46 -5.98 -20.90 -7.80
CA PHE A 46 -5.79 -20.66 -6.36
C PHE A 46 -7.04 -21.05 -5.57
N SER A 47 -7.11 -22.33 -5.20
CA SER A 47 -8.17 -22.89 -4.37
C SER A 47 -8.37 -22.13 -3.06
N ASP A 48 -9.62 -22.06 -2.61
CA ASP A 48 -10.00 -21.56 -1.30
C ASP A 48 -9.65 -22.59 -0.21
N TRP A 49 -8.83 -22.17 0.75
CA TRP A 49 -8.37 -22.97 1.89
C TRP A 49 -8.85 -22.40 3.23
N SER A 50 -9.73 -21.40 3.21
CA SER A 50 -10.17 -20.69 4.41
C SER A 50 -10.95 -21.55 5.40
N GLU A 51 -11.74 -22.50 4.90
CA GLU A 51 -12.55 -23.43 5.71
C GLU A 51 -11.86 -24.78 5.97
N ARG A 52 -10.62 -24.98 5.49
CA ARG A 52 -9.92 -26.25 5.66
C ARG A 52 -9.26 -26.33 7.03
N GLU A 53 -9.54 -27.41 7.76
CA GLU A 53 -8.93 -27.66 9.08
C GLU A 53 -7.43 -27.98 9.00
N SER A 54 -6.97 -28.51 7.87
CA SER A 54 -5.56 -28.87 7.65
C SER A 54 -4.87 -27.86 6.73
N GLU A 55 -3.62 -27.56 7.04
CA GLU A 55 -2.74 -26.75 6.19
C GLU A 55 -2.33 -27.51 4.91
N PRO A 56 -2.01 -26.79 3.81
CA PRO A 56 -1.46 -27.42 2.62
C PRO A 56 -0.07 -28.01 2.94
N GLU A 57 0.23 -29.16 2.33
CA GLU A 57 1.49 -29.88 2.54
C GLU A 57 2.22 -30.18 1.23
N GLY A 58 3.51 -30.51 1.34
CA GLY A 58 4.33 -30.94 0.21
C GLY A 58 4.45 -29.89 -0.89
N GLU A 59 4.22 -30.33 -2.13
CA GLU A 59 4.36 -29.49 -3.33
C GLU A 59 3.27 -28.41 -3.41
N GLU A 60 2.06 -28.70 -2.93
CA GLU A 60 0.96 -27.73 -2.92
C GLU A 60 1.28 -26.55 -2.00
N LYS A 61 1.82 -26.82 -0.80
CA LYS A 61 2.32 -25.78 0.09
C LYS A 61 3.36 -24.90 -0.59
N ARG A 62 4.34 -25.52 -1.25
CA ARG A 62 5.43 -24.80 -1.92
C ARG A 62 4.91 -23.84 -3.00
N VAL A 63 3.94 -24.29 -3.80
CA VAL A 63 3.31 -23.46 -4.84
C VAL A 63 2.53 -22.30 -4.21
N ARG A 64 1.79 -22.57 -3.13
CA ARG A 64 1.00 -21.55 -2.44
C ARG A 64 1.88 -20.51 -1.75
N ASP A 65 2.94 -20.91 -1.05
CA ASP A 65 3.93 -19.99 -0.46
C ASP A 65 4.56 -19.07 -1.53
N GLN A 66 4.92 -19.62 -2.69
CA GLN A 66 5.44 -18.83 -3.82
C GLN A 66 4.41 -17.84 -4.36
N ARG A 67 3.13 -18.24 -4.40
CA ARG A 67 2.03 -17.37 -4.83
C ARG A 67 1.81 -16.22 -3.85
N ILE A 68 1.78 -16.51 -2.56
CA ILE A 68 1.67 -15.51 -1.48
C ILE A 68 2.78 -14.47 -1.64
N GLN A 69 4.03 -14.91 -1.82
CA GLN A 69 5.15 -13.99 -2.00
C GLN A 69 5.05 -13.16 -3.28
N ALA A 70 4.58 -13.75 -4.39
CA ALA A 70 4.37 -13.03 -5.64
C ALA A 70 3.28 -11.96 -5.52
N VAL A 71 2.17 -12.27 -4.83
CA VAL A 71 1.09 -11.32 -4.58
C VAL A 71 1.58 -10.15 -3.72
N VAL A 72 2.26 -10.43 -2.60
CA VAL A 72 2.80 -9.37 -1.72
C VAL A 72 3.78 -8.47 -2.47
N ASN A 73 4.71 -9.05 -3.23
CA ASN A 73 5.66 -8.28 -4.04
C ASN A 73 4.97 -7.38 -5.07
N SER A 74 3.84 -7.84 -5.62
CA SER A 74 3.07 -7.08 -6.60
C SER A 74 2.25 -5.96 -5.95
N LEU A 75 1.73 -6.18 -4.74
CA LEU A 75 1.07 -5.15 -3.94
C LEU A 75 2.03 -4.03 -3.51
N ALA A 76 3.26 -4.39 -3.12
CA ALA A 76 4.27 -3.42 -2.66
C ALA A 76 4.79 -2.47 -3.77
N ARG A 77 4.68 -2.85 -5.04
CA ARG A 77 5.27 -2.10 -6.18
C ARG A 77 4.38 -1.00 -6.77
N GLN A 78 3.15 -0.82 -6.29
CA GLN A 78 2.19 0.06 -6.97
C GLN A 78 2.11 1.45 -6.33
N GLU A 79 2.68 2.45 -7.01
CA GLU A 79 2.50 3.88 -6.73
C GLU A 79 1.21 4.43 -7.39
N PHE A 80 0.63 5.46 -6.77
CA PHE A 80 -0.81 5.64 -6.68
C PHE A 80 -1.54 6.40 -7.81
N ASN A 81 -2.71 5.86 -8.19
CA ASN A 81 -3.95 6.62 -8.44
C ASN A 81 -5.03 6.14 -7.43
N ARG A 82 -6.07 6.96 -7.16
CA ARG A 82 -7.08 6.66 -6.13
C ARG A 82 -7.96 5.43 -6.46
N ASP A 83 -8.36 5.29 -7.72
CA ASP A 83 -9.26 4.21 -8.17
C ASP A 83 -8.57 2.84 -8.11
N THR A 84 -7.27 2.80 -8.40
CA THR A 84 -6.42 1.61 -8.28
C THR A 84 -6.24 1.20 -6.82
N LYS A 85 -6.24 2.13 -5.85
CA LYS A 85 -6.15 1.77 -4.41
C LYS A 85 -7.32 0.93 -3.94
N VAL A 86 -8.54 1.36 -4.30
CA VAL A 86 -9.76 0.67 -3.87
C VAL A 86 -9.77 -0.74 -4.44
N ARG A 87 -9.49 -0.87 -5.75
CA ARG A 87 -9.43 -2.15 -6.44
C ARG A 87 -8.32 -3.07 -5.88
N LEU A 88 -7.14 -2.54 -5.59
CA LEU A 88 -6.07 -3.32 -4.94
C LEU A 88 -6.45 -3.76 -3.54
N GLY A 89 -7.15 -2.92 -2.79
CA GLY A 89 -7.68 -3.26 -1.47
C GLY A 89 -8.65 -4.43 -1.55
N GLU A 90 -9.58 -4.42 -2.50
CA GLU A 90 -10.52 -5.51 -2.77
C GLU A 90 -9.80 -6.81 -3.15
N ILE A 91 -8.87 -6.75 -4.12
CA ILE A 91 -8.08 -7.90 -4.57
C ILE A 91 -7.29 -8.50 -3.40
N ARG A 92 -6.69 -7.64 -2.56
CA ARG A 92 -5.95 -8.05 -1.36
C ARG A 92 -6.87 -8.75 -0.37
N SER A 93 -8.02 -8.18 -0.06
CA SER A 93 -8.99 -8.78 0.87
C SER A 93 -9.55 -10.10 0.34
N GLU A 94 -9.83 -10.19 -0.96
CA GLU A 94 -10.26 -11.42 -1.60
C GLU A 94 -9.18 -12.49 -1.54
N PHE A 95 -7.92 -12.16 -1.86
CA PHE A 95 -6.81 -13.10 -1.73
C PHE A 95 -6.64 -13.60 -0.30
N TYR A 96 -6.62 -12.67 0.67
CA TYR A 96 -6.50 -12.98 2.09
C TYR A 96 -7.62 -13.92 2.57
N SER A 97 -8.85 -13.69 2.11
CA SER A 97 -10.01 -14.50 2.50
C SER A 97 -9.85 -15.97 2.13
N LYS A 98 -9.11 -16.30 1.05
CA LYS A 98 -8.88 -17.66 0.53
C LYS A 98 -7.70 -18.40 1.20
N LEU A 99 -6.95 -17.73 2.07
CA LEU A 99 -5.79 -18.29 2.76
C LEU A 99 -6.22 -19.14 3.97
N SER A 100 -5.49 -20.21 4.21
CA SER A 100 -5.56 -20.94 5.48
C SER A 100 -5.04 -20.08 6.64
N ARG A 101 -5.24 -20.53 7.88
CA ARG A 101 -4.78 -19.79 9.06
C ARG A 101 -3.27 -19.55 9.06
N GLY A 102 -2.46 -20.58 8.78
CA GLY A 102 -1.01 -20.47 8.71
C GLY A 102 -0.55 -19.57 7.55
N GLU A 103 -1.23 -19.63 6.41
CA GLU A 103 -0.93 -18.77 5.27
C GLU A 103 -1.24 -17.29 5.52
N ARG A 104 -2.29 -16.99 6.30
CA ARG A 104 -2.60 -15.62 6.72
C ARG A 104 -1.47 -15.02 7.55
N GLU A 105 -0.86 -15.80 8.45
CA GLU A 105 0.31 -15.37 9.23
C GLU A 105 1.50 -15.07 8.31
N VAL A 106 1.79 -15.94 7.35
CA VAL A 106 2.87 -15.73 6.36
C VAL A 106 2.61 -14.49 5.51
N PHE A 107 1.39 -14.32 5.02
CA PHE A 107 1.00 -13.18 4.19
C PHE A 107 1.17 -11.85 4.93
N VAL A 108 0.66 -11.78 6.17
CA VAL A 108 0.79 -10.58 7.01
C VAL A 108 2.25 -10.30 7.37
N GLY A 109 3.04 -11.33 7.69
CA GLY A 109 4.47 -11.19 7.94
C GLY A 109 5.22 -10.56 6.75
N LEU A 110 4.93 -11.03 5.53
CA LEU A 110 5.54 -10.48 4.31
C LEU A 110 5.08 -9.04 4.02
N LEU A 111 3.82 -8.70 4.30
CA LEU A 111 3.35 -7.32 4.22
C LEU A 111 4.09 -6.42 5.22
N LEU A 112 4.23 -6.86 6.46
CA LEU A 112 4.98 -6.15 7.51
C LEU A 112 6.43 -5.90 7.10
N GLU A 113 7.12 -6.92 6.57
CA GLU A 113 8.48 -6.78 6.04
C GLU A 113 8.59 -5.71 4.96
N GLY A 114 7.62 -5.66 4.05
CA GLY A 114 7.56 -4.62 3.01
C GLY A 114 7.36 -3.20 3.56
N LEU A 115 6.75 -3.09 4.74
CA LEU A 115 6.42 -1.82 5.40
C LEU A 115 7.48 -1.39 6.42
N GLU A 116 8.42 -2.25 6.78
CA GLU A 116 9.40 -2.10 7.85
C GLU A 116 10.16 -0.75 7.81
N HIS A 117 10.57 -0.32 6.61
CA HIS A 117 11.24 0.97 6.45
C HIS A 117 10.33 2.16 6.81
N SER A 118 9.07 2.09 6.40
CA SER A 118 8.07 3.13 6.66
C SER A 118 7.66 3.16 8.14
N ILE A 119 7.52 1.98 8.75
CA ILE A 119 7.29 1.82 10.19
C ILE A 119 8.44 2.48 10.96
N GLY A 120 9.69 2.12 10.64
CA GLY A 120 10.88 2.69 11.28
C GLY A 120 10.96 4.21 11.13
N ALA A 121 10.63 4.75 9.96
CA ALA A 121 10.63 6.20 9.72
C ALA A 121 9.55 6.94 10.53
N PHE A 122 8.39 6.32 10.74
CA PHE A 122 7.33 6.84 11.60
C PHE A 122 7.73 6.79 13.07
N ASP A 123 8.29 5.67 13.53
CA ASP A 123 8.63 5.44 14.94
C ASP A 123 9.80 6.31 15.43
N GLN A 124 10.67 6.75 14.54
CA GLN A 124 11.73 7.72 14.85
C GLN A 124 11.21 9.11 15.21
N GLN A 125 9.93 9.39 15.03
CA GLN A 125 9.36 10.70 15.34
C GLN A 125 9.01 10.85 16.83
N PRO A 126 9.06 12.07 17.37
CA PRO A 126 8.54 12.35 18.70
C PRO A 126 7.07 11.96 18.84
N GLY A 127 6.67 11.46 20.01
CA GLY A 127 5.31 10.99 20.29
C GLY A 127 4.20 12.00 19.91
N ASP A 128 4.41 13.29 20.18
CA ASP A 128 3.45 14.34 19.78
C ASP A 128 3.28 14.46 18.26
N LYS A 129 4.35 14.23 17.49
CA LYS A 129 4.27 14.20 16.02
C LYS A 129 3.57 12.94 15.54
N ARG A 130 3.89 11.76 16.10
CA ARG A 130 3.22 10.49 15.80
C ARG A 130 1.71 10.60 16.02
N ARG A 131 1.30 11.09 17.20
CA ARG A 131 -0.08 11.44 17.53
C ARG A 131 -0.70 12.35 16.47
N LYS A 132 -0.10 13.51 16.21
CA LYS A 132 -0.63 14.44 15.20
C LYS A 132 -0.83 13.79 13.83
N TRP A 133 0.05 12.89 13.43
CA TRP A 133 -0.02 12.20 12.14
C TRP A 133 -1.12 11.16 12.08
N ILE A 134 -1.27 10.30 13.10
CA ILE A 134 -2.38 9.34 13.16
C ILE A 134 -3.72 10.08 13.15
N LYS A 135 -3.83 11.20 13.87
CA LYS A 135 -5.05 12.03 13.84
C LYS A 135 -5.36 12.58 12.43
N GLN A 136 -4.34 12.97 11.67
CA GLN A 136 -4.50 13.41 10.29
C GLN A 136 -4.86 12.26 9.35
N ALA A 137 -4.25 11.08 9.53
CA ALA A 137 -4.55 9.87 8.78
C ALA A 137 -6.00 9.45 8.96
N MET A 138 -6.51 9.42 10.20
CA MET A 138 -7.91 9.12 10.50
C MET A 138 -8.87 10.11 9.86
N LYS A 139 -8.53 11.41 9.86
CA LYS A 139 -9.34 12.42 9.17
C LYS A 139 -9.34 12.20 7.65
N ALA A 140 -8.21 11.77 7.08
CA ALA A 140 -8.12 11.43 5.67
C ALA A 140 -8.95 10.18 5.36
N VAL A 141 -8.81 9.08 6.12
CA VAL A 141 -9.64 7.86 6.03
C VAL A 141 -11.13 8.21 5.96
N ARG A 142 -11.65 8.95 6.94
CA ARG A 142 -13.07 9.33 7.02
C ARG A 142 -13.54 10.22 5.87
N LYS A 143 -12.64 10.96 5.23
CA LYS A 143 -12.96 11.91 4.15
C LYS A 143 -12.79 11.29 2.77
N GLU A 144 -11.83 10.37 2.63
CA GLU A 144 -11.29 9.93 1.35
C GLU A 144 -11.75 8.55 0.94
N LEU A 145 -12.15 7.71 1.89
CA LEU A 145 -12.58 6.35 1.62
C LEU A 145 -14.11 6.23 1.58
N PRO A 146 -14.69 5.34 0.74
CA PRO A 146 -16.12 5.04 0.74
C PRO A 146 -16.63 4.55 2.09
N GLU A 147 -17.91 4.77 2.41
CA GLU A 147 -18.50 4.34 3.70
C GLU A 147 -18.42 2.83 3.93
N GLU A 148 -18.50 2.00 2.88
CA GLU A 148 -18.37 0.54 3.03
C GLU A 148 -16.96 0.14 3.48
N VAL A 149 -15.95 0.85 2.96
CA VAL A 149 -14.56 0.69 3.38
C VAL A 149 -14.37 1.26 4.79
N GLN A 150 -15.11 2.32 5.14
CA GLN A 150 -15.11 2.89 6.50
C GLN A 150 -15.71 1.96 7.55
N ALA A 151 -16.71 1.15 7.20
CA ALA A 151 -17.38 0.23 8.12
C ALA A 151 -16.44 -0.87 8.65
N GLY A 152 -15.46 -1.31 7.85
CA GLY A 152 -14.37 -2.19 8.32
C GLY A 152 -13.48 -1.53 9.37
N TYR A 153 -13.33 -0.19 9.34
CA TYR A 153 -12.62 0.58 10.37
C TYR A 153 -13.46 0.86 11.62
N GLY A 154 -14.75 0.50 11.62
CA GLY A 154 -15.64 0.68 12.77
C GLY A 154 -15.23 -0.15 14.01
N ILE A 155 -14.36 -1.15 13.82
CA ILE A 155 -13.74 -1.92 14.91
C ILE A 155 -12.64 -1.09 15.59
N LEU A 156 -12.01 -0.15 14.86
CA LEU A 156 -11.02 0.79 15.36
C LEU A 156 -11.68 2.12 15.76
N ASP A 157 -12.55 2.07 16.77
CA ASP A 157 -13.03 3.29 17.46
C ASP A 157 -12.01 3.83 18.48
N ALA A 158 -10.81 3.27 18.49
CA ALA A 158 -9.89 3.39 19.61
C ALA A 158 -9.07 4.69 19.51
N GLU A 159 -9.62 5.78 20.05
CA GLU A 159 -8.82 6.86 20.66
C GLU A 159 -7.69 6.27 21.54
N THR A 160 -7.96 5.12 22.16
CA THR A 160 -6.99 4.24 22.84
C THR A 160 -5.85 3.74 21.94
N GLU A 161 -6.15 3.30 20.72
CA GLU A 161 -5.16 2.78 19.77
C GLU A 161 -4.34 3.93 19.18
N TYR A 162 -4.99 5.08 18.97
CA TYR A 162 -4.32 6.34 18.66
C TYR A 162 -3.29 6.74 19.72
N GLU A 163 -3.68 6.70 21.01
CA GLU A 163 -2.74 7.01 22.10
C GLU A 163 -1.64 5.95 22.19
N ARG A 164 -1.99 4.67 22.07
CA ARG A 164 -1.04 3.55 22.08
C ARG A 164 0.01 3.70 20.98
N ILE A 165 -0.40 3.97 19.74
CA ILE A 165 0.52 4.19 18.61
C ILE A 165 1.32 5.50 18.80
N GLY A 166 0.68 6.53 19.34
CA GLY A 166 1.34 7.78 19.67
C GLY A 166 2.49 7.61 20.66
N GLU A 167 2.31 6.77 21.67
CA GLU A 167 3.25 6.51 22.77
C GLU A 167 4.27 5.41 22.45
N ALA A 168 3.81 4.25 21.98
CA ALA A 168 4.66 3.09 21.72
C ALA A 168 5.25 3.10 20.30
N GLY A 169 4.52 3.62 19.32
CA GLY A 169 4.87 3.55 17.89
C GLY A 169 4.07 2.49 17.14
N LEU A 170 4.16 2.51 15.81
CA LEU A 170 3.47 1.59 14.92
C LEU A 170 4.02 0.17 15.02
N ARG A 171 5.34 -0.01 15.21
CA ARG A 171 5.93 -1.35 15.36
C ARG A 171 5.34 -2.09 16.55
N ALA A 172 5.40 -1.46 17.72
CA ALA A 172 4.87 -2.04 18.96
C ALA A 172 3.36 -2.27 18.84
N ALA A 173 2.64 -1.38 18.16
CA ALA A 173 1.21 -1.57 17.94
C ALA A 173 0.92 -2.82 17.09
N MET A 174 1.69 -3.04 16.03
CA MET A 174 1.53 -4.15 15.10
C MET A 174 2.03 -5.50 15.64
N GLU A 175 3.05 -5.53 16.49
CA GLU A 175 3.58 -6.77 17.10
C GLU A 175 2.55 -7.49 17.98
N GLU A 176 1.59 -6.76 18.53
CA GLU A 176 0.51 -7.32 19.37
C GLU A 176 -0.71 -7.77 18.55
N MET A 177 -0.78 -7.43 17.26
CA MET A 177 -1.95 -7.70 16.41
C MET A 177 -1.91 -9.11 15.81
N GLY A 178 -3.06 -9.78 15.81
CA GLY A 178 -3.26 -10.99 15.00
C GLY A 178 -3.34 -10.67 13.50
N PRO A 179 -3.23 -11.67 12.62
CA PRO A 179 -3.31 -11.45 11.17
C PRO A 179 -4.58 -10.74 10.70
N ASP A 180 -5.74 -11.11 11.26
CA ASP A 180 -7.03 -10.51 10.85
C ASP A 180 -7.11 -9.05 11.31
N GLU A 181 -6.70 -8.76 12.56
CA GLU A 181 -6.63 -7.41 13.12
C GLU A 181 -5.65 -6.51 12.34
N PHE A 182 -4.50 -7.05 11.94
CA PHE A 182 -3.56 -6.34 11.09
C PHE A 182 -4.20 -5.95 9.74
N MET A 183 -4.95 -6.86 9.12
CA MET A 183 -5.61 -6.59 7.84
C MET A 183 -6.68 -5.49 7.94
N GLU A 184 -7.38 -5.41 9.08
CA GLU A 184 -8.29 -4.31 9.39
C GLU A 184 -7.55 -2.97 9.58
N PHE A 185 -6.37 -3.02 10.23
CA PHE A 185 -5.56 -1.84 10.53
C PHE A 185 -4.75 -1.31 9.33
N LEU A 186 -4.41 -2.18 8.38
CA LEU A 186 -3.50 -1.91 7.27
C LEU A 186 -3.84 -0.63 6.46
N PRO A 187 -5.09 -0.34 6.09
CA PRO A 187 -5.38 0.87 5.31
C PRO A 187 -5.13 2.18 6.06
N LEU A 188 -5.35 2.21 7.37
CA LEU A 188 -5.01 3.37 8.20
C LEU A 188 -3.50 3.60 8.19
N PHE A 189 -2.74 2.52 8.31
CA PHE A 189 -1.29 2.56 8.20
C PHE A 189 -0.81 3.06 6.83
N GLU A 190 -1.38 2.54 5.73
CA GLU A 190 -1.06 2.97 4.36
C GLU A 190 -1.30 4.47 4.17
N ILE A 191 -2.40 5.00 4.69
CA ILE A 191 -2.71 6.44 4.64
C ILE A 191 -1.76 7.25 5.53
N ALA A 192 -1.41 6.76 6.72
CA ALA A 192 -0.46 7.43 7.60
C ALA A 192 0.94 7.53 6.96
N VAL A 193 1.42 6.45 6.34
CA VAL A 193 2.68 6.42 5.59
C VAL A 193 2.62 7.35 4.38
N GLU A 194 1.52 7.35 3.62
CA GLU A 194 1.36 8.27 2.49
C GLU A 194 1.40 9.73 2.93
N LEU A 195 0.76 10.09 4.05
CA LEU A 195 0.83 11.44 4.60
C LEU A 195 2.25 11.81 5.05
N LEU A 196 2.98 10.86 5.66
CA LEU A 196 4.38 11.04 6.04
C LEU A 196 5.25 11.29 4.81
N GLN A 197 5.08 10.51 3.74
CA GLN A 197 5.79 10.68 2.47
C GLN A 197 5.45 12.01 1.80
N ARG A 198 4.16 12.37 1.71
CA ARG A 198 3.69 13.67 1.19
C ARG A 198 4.24 14.86 1.97
N MET A 199 4.60 14.69 3.24
CA MET A 199 5.25 15.72 4.07
C MET A 199 6.78 15.69 4.06
N ARG A 200 7.44 14.64 3.58
CA ARG A 200 8.87 14.67 3.23
C ARG A 200 9.11 15.39 1.89
N ILE A 201 8.18 15.26 0.94
CA ILE A 201 8.25 15.89 -0.39
C ILE A 201 8.11 17.44 -0.43
N PRO A 202 7.45 18.18 0.50
CA PRO A 202 7.32 19.64 0.41
C PRO A 202 8.65 20.38 0.60
N GLN A 203 9.68 19.72 1.14
CA GLN A 203 11.00 20.36 1.31
C GLN A 203 11.81 20.45 0.00
N MET A 204 11.40 19.76 -1.07
CA MET A 204 12.07 19.85 -2.38
C MET A 204 11.42 20.86 -3.33
N GLU A 205 10.16 21.24 -3.11
CA GLU A 205 9.48 22.27 -3.91
C GLU A 205 9.73 23.70 -3.36
N GLY A 206 10.10 23.84 -2.09
CA GLY A 206 10.43 25.13 -1.46
C GLY A 206 11.85 25.66 -1.73
N LEU A 207 12.76 24.87 -2.32
CA LEU A 207 14.16 25.27 -2.59
C LEU A 207 14.43 25.64 -4.06
N ARG A 208 13.40 25.71 -4.92
CA ARG A 208 13.51 26.19 -6.31
C ARG A 208 12.71 27.46 -6.62
N GLY A 209 12.10 28.08 -5.61
CA GLY A 209 11.34 29.33 -5.75
C GLY A 209 11.84 30.41 -4.80
N GLY A 210 13.09 30.81 -4.95
CA GLY A 210 13.71 31.88 -4.17
C GLY A 210 14.85 32.52 -4.96
N SER A 211 14.48 33.28 -5.98
CA SER A 211 15.32 34.27 -6.65
C SER A 211 14.62 35.62 -6.60
#